data_AF-A0AAV4J3T5-F1
#
_entry.id   AF-A0AAV4J3T5-F1
#
_cell.length_a   1.000
_cell.length_b   1.000
_cell.length_c   1.000
_cell.angle_alpha   90.00
_cell.angle_beta   90.00
_cell.angle_gamma   90.00
#
_symmetry.space_group_name_H-M   'P 1'
#
loop_
_entity.id
_entity.type
_entity.pdbx_description
1 polymer ?
#
loop_
_entity_poly.entity_id
_entity_poly.type
_entity_poly.pdbx_seq_one_letter_code
_entity_poly.pdbx_strand_id
1 'polypeptide(L)'
;MLLRPLLTYKLADCQGSKAIYSALYFLPILILVHAVLGGIIYYAFPYIIVVVSVITSACHLAMEEEQKIPELLKHSLTNVRSLTILLGHWLLHAYGMISITGMSHPSFHVPLLALVPFPTMFYILTVKFTDPTLVYPFKTSNLQGV
;
A
#
# COMPACT_ATOMS: atom_id res chain seq x y z
N MET A 1 -21.20 32.98 -2.99
CA MET A 1 -21.83 32.78 -1.65
C MET A 1 -22.31 34.08 -0.98
N LEU A 2 -22.07 35.28 -1.52
CA LEU A 2 -22.46 36.55 -0.87
C LEU A 2 -23.93 36.96 -1.06
N LEU A 3 -24.66 36.32 -1.98
CA LEU A 3 -26.03 36.72 -2.33
C LEU A 3 -27.09 36.14 -1.38
N ARG A 4 -26.82 34.97 -0.78
CA ARG A 4 -27.73 34.31 0.18
C ARG A 4 -27.90 35.07 1.51
N PRO A 5 -26.83 35.57 2.16
CA PRO A 5 -26.95 36.33 3.41
C PRO A 5 -27.73 37.64 3.25
N LEU A 6 -27.54 38.32 2.12
CA LEU A 6 -28.22 39.58 1.77
C LEU A 6 -29.74 39.39 1.58
N LEU A 7 -30.14 38.28 0.95
CA LEU A 7 -31.56 37.94 0.79
C LEU A 7 -32.20 37.58 2.15
N THR A 8 -31.53 36.79 2.98
CA THR A 8 -32.04 36.39 4.31
C THR A 8 -32.14 37.57 5.28
N TYR A 9 -31.23 38.54 5.19
CA TYR A 9 -31.29 39.79 5.96
C TYR A 9 -32.53 40.63 5.61
N LYS A 10 -32.92 40.68 4.33
CA LYS A 10 -34.08 41.45 3.85
C LYS A 10 -35.43 40.76 4.10
N LEU A 11 -35.48 39.42 4.15
CA LEU A 11 -36.74 38.64 4.17
C LEU A 11 -37.05 37.93 5.50
N ALA A 12 -36.08 37.71 6.40
CA ALA A 12 -36.24 36.80 7.54
C ALA A 12 -35.72 37.32 8.90
N ASP A 13 -35.67 38.64 9.09
CA ASP A 13 -35.46 39.33 10.37
C ASP A 13 -34.34 38.72 11.26
N CYS A 14 -33.19 38.41 10.64
CA CYS A 14 -32.00 37.85 11.29
C CYS A 14 -32.16 36.50 12.03
N GLN A 15 -33.23 35.71 11.78
CA GLN A 15 -33.49 34.40 12.44
C GLN A 15 -32.48 33.26 12.14
N GLY A 16 -31.33 33.56 11.54
CA GLY A 16 -30.27 32.59 11.25
C GLY A 16 -28.85 33.14 11.42
N SER A 17 -28.69 34.33 12.02
CA SER A 17 -27.39 35.00 12.14
C SER A 17 -26.34 34.11 12.83
N LYS A 18 -26.71 33.43 13.93
CA LYS A 18 -25.82 32.50 14.65
C LYS A 18 -25.33 31.34 13.77
N ALA A 19 -26.19 30.81 12.90
CA ALA A 19 -25.84 29.74 11.97
C ALA A 19 -24.94 30.23 10.81
N ILE A 20 -25.16 31.47 10.36
CA ILE A 20 -24.30 32.11 9.35
C ILE A 20 -22.90 32.36 9.94
N TYR A 21 -22.81 32.89 11.16
CA TYR A 21 -21.53 33.10 11.85
C TYR A 21 -20.81 31.79 12.16
N SER A 22 -21.53 30.76 12.62
CA SER A 22 -20.91 29.45 12.87
C SER A 22 -20.34 28.84 11.59
N ALA A 23 -21.06 28.91 10.46
CA ALA A 23 -20.55 28.45 9.18
C ALA A 23 -19.34 29.27 8.69
N LEU A 24 -19.33 30.59 8.91
CA LEU A 24 -18.24 31.48 8.50
C LEU A 24 -16.92 31.15 9.20
N TYR A 25 -16.95 30.73 10.47
CA TYR A 25 -15.75 30.28 11.21
C TYR A 25 -15.45 28.80 11.00
N PHE A 26 -16.48 27.94 10.95
CA PHE A 26 -16.30 26.50 10.86
C PHE A 26 -15.76 26.06 9.50
N LEU A 27 -16.26 26.62 8.39
CA LEU A 27 -15.86 26.19 7.04
C LEU A 27 -14.37 26.45 6.76
N PRO A 28 -13.78 27.63 7.05
CA PRO A 28 -12.34 27.84 6.85
C PRO A 28 -11.48 26.91 7.71
N ILE A 29 -11.86 26.67 8.97
CA ILE A 29 -11.14 25.75 9.86
C ILE A 29 -11.22 24.33 9.33
N LEU A 30 -12.40 23.89 8.89
CA LEU A 30 -12.60 22.56 8.30
C LEU A 30 -11.78 22.38 7.02
N ILE A 31 -11.76 23.39 6.15
CA ILE A 31 -10.95 23.38 4.92
C ILE A 31 -9.46 23.30 5.26
N LEU A 32 -9.01 24.08 6.25
CA LEU A 32 -7.61 24.05 6.67
C LEU A 32 -7.21 22.68 7.24
N VAL A 33 -8.02 22.11 8.12
CA VAL A 33 -7.79 20.77 8.68
C VAL A 33 -7.81 19.72 7.57
N HIS A 34 -8.79 19.77 6.65
CA HIS A 34 -8.88 18.83 5.54
C HIS A 34 -7.70 18.95 4.56
N ALA A 35 -7.28 20.18 4.24
CA ALA A 35 -6.14 20.41 3.36
C ALA A 35 -4.83 19.91 3.97
N VAL A 36 -4.63 20.13 5.28
CA VAL A 36 -3.45 19.62 5.99
C VAL A 36 -3.46 18.09 6.05
N LEU A 37 -4.55 17.47 6.50
CA LEU A 37 -4.65 16.02 6.61
C LEU A 37 -4.58 15.34 5.25
N GLY A 38 -5.28 15.88 4.25
CA GLY A 38 -5.24 15.39 2.86
C GLY A 38 -3.84 15.54 2.25
N GLY A 39 -3.17 16.67 2.50
CA GLY A 39 -1.79 16.90 2.06
C GLY A 39 -0.81 15.89 2.64
N ILE A 40 -0.93 15.55 3.93
CA ILE A 40 -0.10 14.53 4.57
C ILE A 40 -0.30 13.17 3.91
N ILE A 41 -1.56 12.77 3.64
CA ILE A 41 -1.86 11.50 2.97
C ILE A 41 -1.26 11.48 1.56
N TYR A 42 -1.41 12.56 0.79
CA TYR A 42 -0.83 12.66 -0.56
C TYR A 42 0.70 12.58 -0.55
N TYR A 43 1.34 13.22 0.42
CA TYR A 43 2.79 13.15 0.59
C TYR A 43 3.27 11.75 0.98
N ALA A 44 2.55 11.07 1.90
CA ALA A 44 2.90 9.75 2.38
C ALA A 44 2.52 8.60 1.42
N PHE A 45 1.57 8.85 0.51
CA PHE A 45 0.99 7.86 -0.40
C PHE A 45 2.02 6.95 -1.10
N PRO A 46 3.06 7.46 -1.79
CA PRO A 46 3.97 6.59 -2.51
C PRO A 46 4.82 5.71 -1.58
N TYR A 47 5.11 6.17 -0.37
CA TYR A 47 5.79 5.37 0.67
C TYR A 47 4.88 4.27 1.20
N ILE A 48 3.60 4.56 1.45
CA ILE A 48 2.62 3.56 1.89
C ILE A 48 2.49 2.47 0.82
N ILE A 49 2.38 2.83 -0.44
CA ILE A 49 2.30 1.90 -1.58
C ILE A 49 3.52 0.97 -1.64
N VAL A 50 4.74 1.50 -1.49
CA VAL A 50 5.97 0.69 -1.46
C VAL A 50 5.98 -0.27 -0.27
N VAL A 51 5.64 0.19 0.93
CA VAL A 51 5.64 -0.66 2.14
C VAL A 51 4.56 -1.73 2.06
N VAL A 52 3.33 -1.35 1.71
CA VAL A 52 2.20 -2.27 1.61
C VAL A 52 2.46 -3.32 0.54
N SER A 53 2.96 -2.94 -0.65
CA SER A 53 3.27 -3.92 -1.71
C SER A 53 4.29 -4.97 -1.28
N VAL A 54 5.32 -4.59 -0.50
CA VAL A 54 6.31 -5.54 0.02
C VAL A 54 5.67 -6.50 1.01
N ILE A 55 4.89 -5.97 1.96
CA ILE A 55 4.21 -6.79 2.98
C ILE A 55 3.23 -7.75 2.32
N THR A 56 2.35 -7.26 1.44
CA THR A 56 1.32 -8.09 0.80
C THR A 56 1.93 -9.10 -0.18
N SER A 57 3.04 -8.76 -0.86
CA SER A 57 3.77 -9.73 -1.68
C SER A 57 4.39 -10.84 -0.83
N ALA A 58 4.96 -10.51 0.33
CA ALA A 58 5.50 -11.51 1.25
C ALA A 58 4.40 -12.39 1.85
N CYS A 59 3.27 -11.79 2.25
CA CYS A 59 2.10 -12.54 2.72
C CYS A 59 1.56 -13.49 1.64
N HIS A 60 1.46 -13.03 0.39
CA HIS A 60 1.02 -13.87 -0.73
C HIS A 60 1.90 -15.11 -0.90
N LEU A 61 3.22 -14.94 -0.91
CA LEU A 61 4.18 -16.05 -1.03
C LEU A 61 4.19 -16.95 0.21
N ALA A 62 3.93 -16.41 1.40
CA ALA A 62 3.84 -17.18 2.64
C ALA A 62 2.58 -18.05 2.74
N MET A 63 1.54 -17.76 1.96
CA MET A 63 0.31 -18.54 1.93
C MET A 63 0.36 -19.72 0.92
N GLU A 64 1.42 -19.81 0.11
CA GLU A 64 1.61 -20.94 -0.80
C GLU A 64 1.96 -22.22 -0.01
N GLU A 65 1.42 -23.36 -0.42
CA GLU A 65 1.58 -24.64 0.30
C GLU A 65 3.03 -25.19 0.21
N GLU A 66 3.68 -25.00 -0.94
CA GLU A 66 5.03 -25.49 -1.20
C GLU A 66 6.07 -24.39 -0.95
N GLN A 67 6.71 -24.44 0.22
CA GLN A 67 7.69 -23.45 0.66
C GLN A 67 9.14 -23.76 0.21
N LYS A 68 9.34 -24.77 -0.66
CA LYS A 68 10.66 -25.07 -1.23
C LYS A 68 10.97 -24.11 -2.37
N ILE A 69 12.17 -23.54 -2.39
CA ILE A 69 12.66 -22.59 -3.41
C ILE A 69 12.25 -22.96 -4.86
N PRO A 70 12.57 -24.17 -5.40
CA PRO A 70 12.26 -24.48 -6.80
C PRO A 70 10.76 -24.63 -7.05
N GLU A 71 10.00 -25.19 -6.11
CA GLU A 71 8.56 -25.39 -6.25
C GLU A 71 7.80 -24.07 -6.12
N LEU A 72 8.20 -23.22 -5.17
CA LEU A 72 7.64 -21.88 -4.97
C LEU A 72 7.84 -21.00 -6.22
N LEU A 73 9.04 -21.04 -6.82
CA LEU A 73 9.33 -20.32 -8.06
C LEU A 73 8.50 -20.85 -9.23
N LYS A 74 8.44 -22.18 -9.39
CA LYS A 74 7.66 -22.82 -10.45
C LYS A 74 6.17 -22.51 -10.30
N HIS A 75 5.64 -22.58 -9.08
CA HIS A 75 4.24 -22.26 -8.80
C HIS A 75 3.93 -20.79 -9.11
N SER A 76 4.78 -19.87 -8.64
CA SER A 76 4.62 -18.42 -8.85
C SER A 76 4.58 -18.04 -10.34
N LEU A 77 5.33 -18.74 -11.20
CA LEU A 77 5.41 -18.46 -12.64
C LEU A 77 4.44 -19.27 -13.51
N THR A 78 4.03 -20.45 -13.06
CA THR A 78 3.17 -21.35 -13.85
C THR A 78 1.68 -21.17 -13.53
N ASN A 79 1.35 -20.83 -12.28
CA ASN A 79 -0.03 -20.62 -11.87
C ASN A 79 -0.49 -19.22 -12.29
N VAL A 80 -1.48 -19.15 -13.19
CA VAL A 80 -2.03 -17.89 -13.71
C VAL A 80 -2.52 -16.96 -12.59
N ARG A 81 -3.13 -17.50 -11.53
CA ARG A 81 -3.61 -16.71 -10.39
C ARG A 81 -2.43 -16.09 -9.64
N SER A 82 -1.44 -16.91 -9.28
CA SER A 82 -0.26 -16.45 -8.51
C SER A 82 0.56 -15.45 -9.33
N LEU A 83 0.75 -15.71 -10.63
CA LEU A 83 1.41 -14.79 -11.55
C LEU A 83 0.68 -13.45 -11.68
N THR A 84 -0.66 -13.46 -11.80
CA THR A 84 -1.44 -12.22 -11.89
C THR A 84 -1.31 -11.38 -10.62
N ILE A 85 -1.36 -12.01 -9.45
CA ILE A 85 -1.17 -11.34 -8.16
C ILE A 85 0.25 -10.77 -8.06
N LEU A 86 1.26 -11.55 -8.47
CA LEU A 86 2.66 -11.13 -8.46
C LEU A 86 2.91 -9.92 -9.36
N LEU A 87 2.38 -9.95 -10.60
CA LEU A 87 2.44 -8.82 -11.53
C LEU A 87 1.74 -7.58 -10.95
N GLY A 88 0.60 -7.74 -10.29
CA GLY A 88 -0.08 -6.66 -9.59
C GLY A 88 0.80 -6.00 -8.53
N HIS A 89 1.46 -6.80 -7.70
CA HIS A 89 2.41 -6.30 -6.70
C HIS A 89 3.61 -5.59 -7.35
N TRP A 90 4.17 -6.14 -8.42
CA TRP A 90 5.29 -5.53 -9.14
C TRP A 90 4.91 -4.19 -9.76
N LEU A 91 3.73 -4.10 -10.37
CA LEU A 91 3.23 -2.83 -10.92
C LEU A 91 3.00 -1.79 -9.82
N LEU A 92 2.42 -2.19 -8.69
CA LEU A 92 2.15 -1.29 -7.56
C LEU A 92 3.46 -0.82 -6.91
N HIS A 93 4.44 -1.71 -6.78
CA HIS A 93 5.76 -1.39 -6.25
C HIS A 93 6.56 -0.46 -7.20
N ALA A 94 6.52 -0.74 -8.52
CA ALA A 94 7.11 0.11 -9.54
C ALA A 94 6.49 1.51 -9.53
N TYR A 95 5.16 1.59 -9.47
CA TYR A 95 4.44 2.85 -9.36
C TYR A 95 4.85 3.65 -8.11
N GLY A 96 4.98 2.98 -6.97
CA GLY A 96 5.51 3.58 -5.74
C GLY A 96 6.91 4.18 -5.93
N MET A 97 7.84 3.43 -6.52
CA MET A 97 9.20 3.92 -6.79
C MET A 97 9.23 5.10 -7.77
N ILE A 98 8.46 5.04 -8.85
CA ILE A 98 8.32 6.15 -9.82
C ILE A 98 7.78 7.38 -9.10
N SER A 99 6.77 7.20 -8.25
CA SER A 99 6.14 8.32 -7.54
C SER A 99 7.02 8.93 -6.45
N ILE A 100 7.89 8.16 -5.78
CA ILE A 100 8.89 8.69 -4.83
C ILE A 100 9.97 9.49 -5.56
N THR A 101 10.50 8.94 -6.66
CA THR A 101 11.64 9.55 -7.37
C THR A 101 11.24 10.76 -8.22
N GLY A 102 9.96 10.87 -8.59
CA GLY A 102 9.44 11.94 -9.45
C GLY A 102 10.12 11.99 -10.82
N MET A 103 10.87 10.95 -11.20
CA MET A 103 11.67 10.85 -12.43
C MET A 103 12.61 12.05 -12.68
N SER A 104 13.12 12.66 -11.61
CA SER A 104 13.96 13.86 -11.69
C SER A 104 15.25 13.62 -12.49
N HIS A 105 15.90 12.47 -12.28
CA HIS A 105 17.08 12.02 -13.03
C HIS A 105 16.83 10.64 -13.66
N PRO A 106 16.22 10.58 -14.86
CA PRO A 106 15.76 9.33 -15.45
C PRO A 106 16.89 8.32 -15.72
N SER A 107 18.10 8.79 -16.04
CA SER A 107 19.27 7.93 -16.25
C SER A 107 19.66 7.11 -15.02
N PHE A 108 19.40 7.62 -13.81
CA PHE A 108 19.66 6.94 -12.55
C PHE A 108 18.42 6.21 -12.01
N HIS A 109 17.23 6.79 -12.15
CA HIS A 109 16.00 6.21 -11.59
C HIS A 109 15.42 5.05 -12.41
N VAL A 110 15.56 5.05 -13.73
CA VAL A 110 15.07 3.94 -14.58
C VAL A 110 15.77 2.63 -14.24
N PRO A 111 17.12 2.57 -14.09
CA PRO A 111 17.79 1.36 -13.61
C PRO A 111 17.27 0.83 -12.27
N LEU A 112 16.80 1.71 -11.38
CA LEU A 112 16.23 1.32 -10.09
C LEU A 112 14.96 0.48 -10.24
N LEU A 113 14.21 0.61 -11.35
CA LEU A 113 13.04 -0.25 -11.61
C LEU A 113 13.43 -1.72 -11.84
N ALA A 114 14.69 -2.03 -12.14
CA ALA A 114 15.15 -3.42 -12.18
C ALA A 114 15.08 -4.10 -10.80
N LEU A 115 14.95 -3.31 -9.71
CA LEU A 115 14.76 -3.80 -8.34
C LEU A 115 13.28 -4.06 -7.99
N VAL A 116 12.33 -3.81 -8.89
CA VAL A 116 10.90 -4.15 -8.66
C VAL A 116 10.69 -5.60 -8.20
N PRO A 117 11.28 -6.63 -8.84
CA PRO A 117 11.11 -8.02 -8.42
C PRO A 117 11.94 -8.39 -7.18
N PHE A 118 12.77 -7.47 -6.67
CA PHE A 118 13.69 -7.75 -5.56
C PHE A 118 12.99 -8.28 -4.30
N PRO A 119 11.85 -7.73 -3.82
CA PRO A 119 11.17 -8.26 -2.64
C PRO A 119 10.72 -9.71 -2.80
N THR A 120 10.22 -10.08 -3.99
CA THR A 120 9.82 -11.45 -4.32
C THR A 120 11.02 -12.38 -4.33
N MET A 121 12.11 -11.98 -4.99
CA MET A 121 13.34 -12.77 -5.05
C MET A 121 13.95 -12.92 -3.66
N PHE A 122 13.96 -11.85 -2.86
CA PHE A 122 14.43 -11.88 -1.49
C PHE A 122 13.64 -12.89 -0.66
N TYR A 123 12.31 -12.84 -0.71
CA TYR A 123 11.46 -13.81 -0.01
C TYR A 123 11.81 -15.25 -0.40
N ILE A 124 11.81 -15.56 -1.70
CA ILE A 124 12.07 -16.90 -2.23
C ILE A 124 13.46 -17.41 -1.79
N LEU A 125 14.48 -16.57 -1.80
CA LEU A 125 15.83 -16.96 -1.35
C LEU A 125 15.91 -17.20 0.16
N THR A 126 15.13 -16.44 0.94
CA THR A 126 15.12 -16.54 2.41
C THR A 126 14.16 -17.58 2.95
N VAL A 127 13.28 -18.17 2.11
CA VAL A 127 12.21 -19.08 2.55
C VAL A 127 12.71 -20.25 3.40
N LYS A 128 13.90 -20.76 3.06
CA LYS A 128 14.58 -21.85 3.80
C LYS A 128 14.82 -21.51 5.27
N PHE A 129 14.99 -20.23 5.61
CA PHE A 129 15.26 -19.76 6.96
C PHE A 129 14.01 -19.27 7.69
N THR A 130 12.90 -19.06 6.98
CA THR A 130 11.66 -18.52 7.55
C THR A 130 10.57 -19.57 7.75
N ASP A 131 10.59 -20.68 7.00
CA ASP A 131 9.60 -21.75 7.18
C ASP A 131 10.01 -22.70 8.34
N PRO A 132 9.20 -22.79 9.42
CA PRO A 132 9.49 -23.68 10.55
C PRO A 132 9.60 -25.15 10.15
N THR A 133 8.91 -25.59 9.10
CA THR A 133 8.94 -26.98 8.64
C THR A 133 10.26 -27.33 7.94
N LEU A 134 10.88 -26.34 7.28
CA LEU A 134 12.21 -26.47 6.67
C LEU A 134 13.33 -26.30 7.70
N VAL A 135 13.13 -25.44 8.71
CA VAL A 135 14.11 -25.19 9.78
C VAL A 135 14.17 -26.35 10.76
N TYR A 136 13.03 -26.89 11.17
CA TYR A 136 12.91 -28.03 12.08
C TYR A 136 12.18 -29.18 11.38
N PRO A 137 12.87 -29.94 10.51
CA PRO A 137 12.25 -31.11 9.88
C PRO A 137 11.88 -32.12 10.97
N PHE A 138 10.59 -32.18 11.34
CA PHE A 138 10.09 -33.17 12.29
C PHE A 138 10.32 -34.56 11.70
N LYS A 139 11.38 -35.21 12.19
CA LYS A 139 11.65 -36.61 11.86
C LYS A 139 10.64 -37.46 12.63
N THR A 140 9.56 -37.87 11.98
CA THR A 140 8.51 -38.75 12.56
C THR A 140 9.00 -40.18 12.86
N SER A 141 10.31 -40.46 12.76
CA SER A 141 10.88 -41.81 12.87
C SER A 141 10.84 -42.44 14.27
N ASN A 142 10.26 -41.78 15.29
CA ASN A 142 10.20 -42.31 16.66
C ASN A 142 8.78 -42.41 17.24
N LEU A 143 7.73 -42.15 16.45
CA LEU A 143 6.33 -42.30 16.91
C LEU A 143 5.62 -43.55 16.35
N GLN A 144 6.35 -44.43 15.66
CA GLN A 144 5.87 -45.76 15.26
C GLN A 144 6.55 -46.89 16.04
N GLY A 145 7.16 -46.58 17.19
CA GLY A 145 7.63 -47.57 18.15
C GLY A 145 6.60 -47.71 19.27
N VAL A 146 5.95 -48.88 19.30
CA VAL A 146 4.89 -49.37 20.21
C VAL A 146 3.47 -49.13 19.72
#